data_AF-A0A7K6R4Z2-F1
#
_entry.id   AF-A0A7K6R4Z2-F1
#
_cell.length_a   1.000
_cell.length_b   1.000
_cell.length_c   1.000
_cell.angle_alpha   90.00
_cell.angle_beta   90.00
_cell.angle_gamma   90.00
#
_symmetry.space_group_name_H-M   'P 1'
#
loop_
_entity.id
_entity.type
_entity.pdbx_description
1 polymer ?
#
loop_
_entity_poly.entity_id
_entity_poly.type
_entity_poly.pdbx_seq_one_letter_code
_entity_poly.pdbx_strand_id
1 'polypeptide(L)'
;SGFGGPMRSPPPKPPASPGDPPGTAPLAPVLQLLRNQIQEKDALLRHLESDWERSRAQREREERLLVTAWYNMGLALQQQEGGTAPRGHPAGAQSFLAQQRLATITRRVRTPHGRLSSS
;
A
#
# COMPACT_ATOMS: atom_id res chain seq x y z
N SER A 1 -19.38 48.78 81.80
CA SER A 1 -19.02 47.36 81.92
C SER A 1 -19.80 46.60 80.85
N GLY A 2 -19.23 46.34 79.69
CA GLY A 2 -18.41 45.17 79.34
C GLY A 2 -19.08 44.54 78.11
N PHE A 3 -18.46 43.91 77.13
CA PHE A 3 -17.08 43.50 76.87
C PHE A 3 -16.87 43.64 75.36
N GLY A 4 -15.84 44.38 74.93
CA GLY A 4 -15.37 44.34 73.55
C GLY A 4 -14.62 43.02 73.32
N GLY A 5 -15.20 42.12 72.53
CA GLY A 5 -14.49 40.95 72.02
C GLY A 5 -13.49 41.39 70.93
N PRO A 6 -12.26 40.89 70.92
CA PRO A 6 -11.29 41.29 69.90
C PRO A 6 -11.70 40.73 68.53
N MET A 7 -11.86 41.65 67.56
CA MET A 7 -12.00 41.36 66.14
C MET A 7 -10.83 40.48 65.69
N ARG A 8 -11.12 39.22 65.33
CA ARG A 8 -10.13 38.28 64.81
C ARG A 8 -9.80 38.68 63.37
N SER A 9 -8.61 39.21 63.16
CA SER A 9 -8.08 39.58 61.84
C SER A 9 -8.01 38.35 60.92
N PRO A 10 -8.30 38.48 59.61
CA PRO A 10 -8.08 37.40 58.65
C PRO A 10 -6.58 37.16 58.47
N PRO A 11 -6.15 35.91 58.18
CA PRO A 11 -4.75 35.59 57.99
C PRO A 11 -4.20 36.31 56.75
N PRO A 12 -2.93 36.75 56.75
CA PRO A 12 -2.30 37.30 55.56
C PRO A 12 -2.21 36.22 54.48
N LYS A 13 -2.63 36.57 53.26
CA LYS A 13 -2.46 35.75 52.06
C LYS A 13 -0.95 35.46 51.87
N PRO A 14 -0.52 34.21 51.61
CA PRO A 14 0.89 33.92 51.41
C PRO A 14 1.43 34.72 50.22
N PRO A 15 2.66 35.25 50.28
CA PRO A 15 3.29 35.90 49.14
C PRO A 15 3.38 34.88 48.00
N ALA A 16 2.99 35.30 46.80
CA ALA A 16 3.17 34.52 45.59
C ALA A 16 4.63 34.03 45.52
N SER A 17 4.81 32.73 45.34
CA SER A 17 6.12 32.09 45.21
C SER A 17 6.94 32.80 44.11
N PRO A 18 8.12 33.39 44.42
CA PRO A 18 9.03 33.88 43.40
C PRO A 18 9.87 32.67 42.95
N GLY A 19 9.25 31.82 42.12
CA GLY A 19 9.84 30.55 41.69
C GLY A 19 9.90 30.35 40.18
N ASP A 20 9.23 31.19 39.39
CA ASP A 20 9.32 31.08 37.94
C ASP A 20 10.62 31.78 37.47
N PRO A 21 11.60 31.04 36.90
CA PRO A 21 12.75 31.68 36.33
C PRO A 21 12.30 32.53 35.12
N PRO A 22 12.64 33.82 35.06
CA PRO A 22 12.38 34.63 33.88
C PRO A 22 13.42 34.25 32.82
N GLY A 23 13.07 33.33 31.91
CA GLY A 23 14.00 32.96 30.85
C GLY A 23 13.75 31.69 30.05
N THR A 24 12.71 30.90 30.32
CA THR A 24 12.31 29.84 29.37
C THR A 24 11.59 30.47 28.18
N ALA A 25 12.38 31.03 27.27
CA ALA A 25 11.98 31.25 25.88
C ALA A 25 11.25 30.00 25.35
N PRO A 26 10.29 30.14 24.40
CA PRO A 26 9.41 29.04 24.01
C PRO A 26 10.21 27.95 23.28
N LEU A 27 10.82 27.05 24.04
CA LEU A 27 11.48 25.83 23.59
C LEU A 27 10.44 24.76 23.27
N ALA A 28 9.24 24.84 23.86
CA ALA A 28 8.16 23.90 23.64
C ALA A 28 7.71 23.82 22.16
N PRO A 29 7.49 24.92 21.41
CA PRO A 29 7.17 24.87 19.99
C PRO A 29 8.29 24.26 19.14
N VAL A 30 9.55 24.56 19.45
CA VAL A 30 10.70 24.00 18.72
C VAL A 30 10.82 22.49 18.96
N LEU A 31 10.61 22.05 20.20
CA LEU A 31 10.58 20.62 20.54
C LEU A 31 9.42 19.89 19.85
N GLN A 32 8.23 20.50 19.79
CA GLN A 32 7.09 19.93 19.05
C GLN A 32 7.40 19.82 17.55
N LEU A 33 7.99 20.86 16.96
CA LEU A 33 8.41 20.84 15.56
C LEU A 33 9.43 19.72 15.29
N LEU A 34 10.45 19.60 16.13
CA LEU A 34 11.47 18.56 15.99
C LEU A 34 10.87 17.16 16.12
N ARG A 35 9.91 16.99 17.03
CA ARG A 35 9.20 15.73 17.22
C ARG A 35 8.37 15.35 16.00
N ASN A 36 7.68 16.32 15.40
CA ASN A 36 6.98 16.13 14.13
C ASN A 36 7.94 15.76 13.00
N GLN A 37 9.08 16.46 12.89
CA GLN A 37 10.08 16.14 11.87
C GLN A 37 10.61 14.72 12.01
N ILE A 38 10.88 14.25 13.23
CA ILE A 38 11.30 12.86 13.47
C ILE A 38 10.21 11.89 13.00
N GLN A 39 8.96 12.12 13.39
CA GLN A 39 7.83 11.27 12.98
C GLN A 39 7.64 11.22 11.46
N GLU A 40 7.78 12.36 10.78
CA GLU A 40 7.72 12.43 9.32
C GLU A 40 8.87 11.66 8.66
N LYS A 41 10.10 11.81 9.17
CA LYS A 41 11.25 11.05 8.67
C LYS A 41 11.08 9.55 8.90
N ASP A 42 10.58 9.13 10.06
CA ASP A 42 10.31 7.73 10.38
C ASP A 42 9.20 7.14 9.49
N ALA A 43 8.18 7.95 9.14
CA ALA A 43 7.17 7.54 8.17
C ALA A 43 7.76 7.38 6.77
N LEU A 44 8.62 8.31 6.35
CA LEU A 44 9.30 8.24 5.06
C LEU A 44 10.25 7.04 4.98
N LEU A 45 11.03 6.77 6.03
CA LEU A 45 11.92 5.62 6.09
C LEU A 45 11.15 4.31 5.89
N ARG A 46 10.06 4.11 6.65
CA ARG A 46 9.22 2.92 6.51
C ARG A 46 8.61 2.78 5.12
N HIS A 47 8.22 3.88 4.50
CA HIS A 47 7.70 3.87 3.13
C HIS A 47 8.78 3.42 2.13
N LEU A 48 9.97 3.99 2.22
CA LEU A 48 11.09 3.66 1.35
C LEU A 48 11.56 2.21 1.54
N GLU A 49 11.59 1.71 2.77
CA GLU A 49 11.89 0.31 3.08
C GLU A 49 10.87 -0.63 2.41
N SER A 50 9.57 -0.35 2.58
CA SER A 50 8.50 -1.12 1.93
C SER A 50 8.62 -1.09 0.39
N ASP A 51 8.89 0.08 -0.20
CA ASP A 51 9.04 0.20 -1.66
C ASP A 51 10.26 -0.56 -2.18
N TRP A 52 11.35 -0.53 -1.42
CA TRP A 52 12.56 -1.28 -1.75
C TRP A 52 12.30 -2.79 -1.69
N GLU A 53 11.63 -3.27 -0.64
CA GLU A 53 11.26 -4.68 -0.51
C GLU A 53 10.34 -5.14 -1.64
N ARG A 54 9.33 -4.33 -1.99
CA ARG A 54 8.43 -4.60 -3.13
C ARG A 54 9.21 -4.67 -4.45
N SER A 55 10.08 -3.71 -4.70
CA SER A 55 10.90 -3.65 -5.92
C SER A 55 11.83 -4.85 -6.03
N ARG A 56 12.41 -5.29 -4.91
CA ARG A 56 13.24 -6.50 -4.82
C ARG A 56 12.43 -7.75 -5.15
N ALA A 57 11.28 -7.93 -4.51
CA ALA A 57 10.40 -9.08 -4.73
C ALA A 57 9.90 -9.14 -6.18
N GLN A 58 9.60 -7.99 -6.79
CA GLN A 58 9.23 -7.91 -8.20
C GLN A 58 10.37 -8.38 -9.10
N ARG A 59 11.60 -7.88 -8.88
CA ARG A 59 12.78 -8.28 -9.66
C ARG A 59 13.03 -9.78 -9.58
N GLU A 60 12.98 -10.37 -8.39
CA GLU A 60 13.14 -11.83 -8.22
C GLU A 60 12.06 -12.62 -8.96
N ARG A 61 10.82 -12.12 -8.97
CA ARG A 61 9.73 -12.73 -9.73
C ARG A 61 9.97 -12.65 -11.24
N GLU A 62 10.43 -11.50 -11.73
CA GLU A 62 10.77 -11.30 -13.14
C GLU A 62 11.92 -12.21 -13.57
N GLU A 63 12.98 -12.34 -12.76
CA GLU A 63 14.10 -13.24 -13.02
C GLU A 63 13.63 -14.70 -13.15
N ARG A 64 12.75 -15.17 -12.26
CA ARG A 64 12.16 -16.52 -12.35
C ARG A 64 11.37 -16.73 -13.64
N LEU A 65 10.61 -15.71 -14.06
CA LEU A 65 9.84 -15.76 -15.31
C LEU A 65 10.77 -15.78 -16.53
N LEU A 66 11.84 -14.97 -16.53
CA LEU A 66 12.82 -14.94 -17.60
C LEU A 66 13.54 -16.29 -17.75
N VAL A 67 14.00 -16.88 -16.65
CA VAL A 67 14.64 -18.21 -16.65
C VAL A 67 13.69 -19.26 -17.20
N THR A 68 12.42 -19.24 -16.76
CA THR A 68 11.42 -20.20 -17.21
C THR A 68 11.08 -20.02 -18.69
N ALA A 69 10.90 -18.77 -19.14
CA ALA A 69 10.63 -18.46 -20.54
C ALA A 69 11.80 -18.89 -21.43
N TRP A 70 13.04 -18.63 -20.99
CA TRP A 70 14.23 -19.03 -21.74
C TRP A 70 14.35 -20.55 -21.89
N TYR A 71 14.15 -21.30 -20.81
CA TYR A 71 14.12 -22.77 -20.87
C TYR A 71 13.02 -23.28 -21.80
N ASN A 72 11.81 -22.73 -21.67
CA ASN A 72 10.68 -23.12 -22.52
C ASN A 72 10.92 -22.80 -24.00
N MET A 73 11.55 -21.66 -24.30
CA MET A 73 11.95 -21.30 -25.67
C MET A 73 13.01 -22.26 -26.21
N GLY A 74 14.03 -22.62 -25.42
CA GLY A 74 15.04 -23.60 -25.81
C GLY A 74 14.43 -24.96 -26.15
N LEU A 75 13.49 -25.44 -25.33
CA LEU A 75 12.75 -26.67 -25.60
C LEU A 75 11.91 -26.55 -26.89
N ALA A 76 11.22 -25.43 -27.10
CA ALA A 76 10.42 -25.21 -28.30
C ALA A 76 11.27 -25.26 -29.59
N LEU A 77 12.46 -24.67 -29.56
CA LEU A 77 13.40 -24.71 -30.69
C LEU A 77 13.91 -26.13 -30.94
N GLN A 78 14.28 -26.87 -29.90
CA GLN A 78 14.73 -28.27 -30.04
C GLN A 78 13.63 -29.17 -30.63
N GLN A 79 12.38 -28.96 -30.21
CA GLN A 79 11.22 -29.68 -30.76
C GLN A 79 10.96 -29.33 -32.23
N GLN A 80 11.32 -28.12 -32.67
CA GLN A 80 11.20 -27.65 -34.04
C GLN A 80 12.32 -28.17 -34.95
N GLU A 81 13.55 -28.32 -34.43
CA GLU A 81 14.70 -28.84 -35.17
C GLU A 81 14.76 -30.38 -35.20
N GLY A 82 14.26 -31.06 -34.16
CA GLY A 82 14.27 -32.53 -34.01
C GLY A 82 13.09 -33.28 -34.63
N GLY A 83 12.48 -32.75 -35.70
CA GLY A 83 11.18 -33.22 -36.21
C GLY A 83 11.10 -34.69 -36.64
N THR A 84 10.71 -35.60 -35.73
CA THR A 84 10.00 -36.86 -36.03
C THR A 84 9.06 -37.29 -34.88
N ALA A 85 8.00 -36.51 -34.59
CA ALA A 85 6.63 -37.02 -34.39
C ALA A 85 5.70 -35.94 -33.78
N PRO A 86 4.51 -35.68 -34.37
CA PRO A 86 3.48 -34.83 -33.78
C PRO A 86 2.57 -35.68 -32.89
N ARG A 87 2.83 -35.79 -31.58
CA ARG A 87 1.87 -36.46 -30.68
C ARG A 87 2.13 -36.11 -29.22
N GLY A 88 1.41 -35.11 -28.72
CA GLY A 88 1.47 -34.76 -27.30
C GLY A 88 0.80 -33.46 -26.90
N HIS A 89 -0.03 -32.87 -27.76
CA HIS A 89 -1.14 -32.06 -27.25
C HIS A 89 -1.99 -32.99 -26.38
N PRO A 90 -2.18 -32.74 -25.07
CA PRO A 90 -3.39 -33.23 -24.45
C PRO A 90 -4.52 -32.49 -25.18
N ALA A 91 -5.27 -33.25 -25.97
CA ALA A 91 -6.51 -32.80 -26.57
C ALA A 91 -7.37 -32.18 -25.45
N GLY A 92 -7.47 -30.84 -25.40
CA GLY A 92 -8.45 -30.17 -24.56
C GLY A 92 -8.08 -28.85 -23.89
N ALA A 93 -6.81 -28.43 -23.81
CA ALA A 93 -6.49 -27.21 -23.07
C ALA A 93 -6.33 -25.99 -23.99
N GLN A 94 -7.44 -25.53 -24.59
CA GLN A 94 -7.49 -24.17 -25.16
C GLN A 94 -7.12 -23.18 -24.04
N SER A 95 -6.20 -22.23 -24.27
CA SER A 95 -5.83 -21.23 -23.26
C SER A 95 -7.08 -20.50 -22.77
N PHE A 96 -7.10 -20.02 -21.52
CA PHE A 96 -8.26 -19.28 -20.98
C PHE A 96 -8.68 -18.12 -21.90
N LEU A 97 -7.72 -17.47 -22.55
CA LEU A 97 -7.98 -16.44 -23.56
C LEU A 97 -8.63 -17.00 -24.83
N ALA A 98 -8.21 -18.18 -25.31
CA ALA A 98 -8.85 -18.87 -26.43
C ALA A 98 -10.29 -19.32 -26.06
N GLN A 99 -10.51 -19.81 -24.84
CA GLN A 99 -11.86 -20.11 -24.33
C GLN A 99 -12.72 -18.85 -24.23
N GLN A 100 -12.15 -17.72 -23.77
CA GLN A 100 -12.83 -16.43 -23.70
C GLN A 100 -13.21 -15.91 -25.10
N ARG A 101 -12.34 -16.06 -26.11
CA ARG A 101 -12.64 -15.73 -27.51
C ARG A 101 -13.80 -16.56 -28.05
N LEU A 102 -13.81 -17.88 -27.80
CA LEU A 102 -14.91 -18.74 -28.24
C LEU A 102 -16.23 -18.38 -27.55
N ALA A 103 -16.22 -18.21 -26.22
CA ALA A 103 -17.43 -17.84 -25.46
C ALA A 103 -18.04 -16.50 -25.92
N THR A 104 -17.21 -15.52 -26.27
CA THR A 104 -17.67 -14.22 -26.80
C THR A 104 -18.21 -14.33 -28.23
N ILE A 105 -17.57 -15.13 -29.10
CA ILE A 105 -18.05 -15.38 -30.47
C ILE A 105 -19.41 -16.09 -30.43
N THR A 106 -19.57 -17.15 -29.63
CA THR A 106 -20.84 -17.90 -29.54
C THR A 106 -21.99 -17.03 -29.03
N ARG A 107 -21.73 -16.10 -28.10
CA ARG A 107 -22.76 -15.20 -27.57
C ARG A 107 -23.20 -14.14 -28.59
N ARG A 108 -22.31 -13.68 -29.47
CA ARG A 108 -22.65 -12.77 -30.59
C ARG A 108 -23.45 -13.47 -31.70
N VAL A 109 -23.19 -14.76 -31.94
CA VAL A 109 -23.96 -15.55 -32.91
C VAL A 109 -25.37 -15.86 -32.38
N ARG A 110 -25.55 -15.93 -31.05
CA ARG A 110 -26.85 -16.23 -30.41
C ARG A 110 -27.70 -15.00 -30.07
N THR A 111 -27.25 -13.76 -30.30
CA THR A 111 -28.16 -12.61 -30.28
C THR A 111 -28.93 -12.60 -31.60
N PRO A 112 -30.22 -13.02 -31.63
CA PRO A 112 -30.99 -12.93 -32.85
C PRO A 112 -31.19 -11.45 -33.14
N HIS A 113 -31.08 -11.09 -34.41
CA HIS A 113 -31.51 -9.80 -34.93
C HIS A 113 -32.95 -9.52 -34.46
N GLY A 114 -33.07 -8.72 -33.41
CA GLY A 114 -34.31 -8.11 -33.02
C GLY A 114 -34.57 -6.88 -33.89
N ARG A 115 -35.75 -6.89 -34.52
CA ARG A 115 -36.44 -5.80 -35.24
C ARG A 115 -36.08 -5.57 -36.70
N LEU A 116 -37.04 -5.95 -37.57
CA LEU A 116 -37.78 -5.03 -38.45
C LEU A 116 -39.23 -5.55 -38.45
N SER A 117 -40.20 -4.85 -37.84
CA SER A 117 -40.91 -3.66 -38.33
C SER A 117 -41.93 -3.98 -39.43
N SER A 118 -43.20 -4.07 -39.01
CA SER A 118 -44.41 -3.50 -39.65
C SER A 118 -44.51 -3.42 -41.19
N SER A 119 -45.44 -4.18 -41.77
CA SER A 119 -46.66 -3.70 -42.46
C SER A 119 -47.54 -4.88 -42.82
#